data_AF-A0A0L0GCX5-F1
#
_entry.id   AF-A0A0L0GCX5-F1
#
_cell.length_a   1.000
_cell.length_b   1.000
_cell.length_c   1.000
_cell.angle_alpha   90.00
_cell.angle_beta   90.00
_cell.angle_gamma   90.00
#
_symmetry.space_group_name_H-M   'P 1'
#
loop_
_entity.id
_entity.type
_entity.pdbx_description
1 polymer ?
#
loop_
_entity_poly.entity_id
_entity_poly.type
_entity_poly.pdbx_seq_one_letter_code
_entity_poly.pdbx_strand_id
1 'polypeptide(L)'
;MSMLVNTFNKQGSIRSFTLQRRLASSFRDMSLLSMFENCTRLLTRFMNKELSISSQGGELSMMACLQLTIDILSYDFIGTASDESIDDLGTVEIPSSWKRTIQENDLVEVLFTLYADNETAQHPQMRSKTLECVAQMAAIKRSLFVTLDRKTYFSKFITHCIKIMDIKQGLEVEENYHQFCRVLARIKMVEMSNLVEEDLFARLVTAVGDLLGASVGAWQWAGHSTDYLLTVWAKLVPALPTRTKPSPLPALFDVYSPRIANDYYSSRIDAVETILRGQLDDPLNDQRGVWM
;
A
#
# COMPACT_ATOMS: atom_id res chain seq x y z
N MET A 1 -1.98 -12.46 -19.94
CA MET A 1 -2.82 -11.30 -19.58
C MET A 1 -2.01 -10.20 -18.92
N SER A 2 -1.23 -10.48 -17.86
CA SER A 2 -0.30 -9.51 -17.24
C SER A 2 0.63 -8.82 -18.25
N MET A 3 1.36 -9.60 -19.07
CA MET A 3 2.21 -9.04 -20.13
C MET A 3 1.44 -8.18 -21.15
N LEU A 4 0.15 -8.46 -21.39
CA LEU A 4 -0.67 -7.65 -22.29
C LEU A 4 -0.95 -6.28 -21.66
N VAL A 5 -1.36 -6.24 -20.39
CA VAL A 5 -1.59 -4.99 -19.64
C VAL A 5 -0.31 -4.16 -19.64
N ASN A 6 0.82 -4.76 -19.28
CA ASN A 6 2.12 -4.08 -19.26
C ASN A 6 2.56 -3.59 -20.66
N THR A 7 2.23 -4.31 -21.73
CA THR A 7 2.53 -3.87 -23.11
C THR A 7 1.72 -2.63 -23.51
N PHE A 8 0.45 -2.56 -23.10
CA PHE A 8 -0.39 -1.38 -23.34
C PHE A 8 -0.11 -0.23 -22.38
N ASN A 9 0.51 -0.50 -21.22
CA ASN A 9 0.89 0.50 -20.22
C ASN A 9 2.25 1.16 -20.52
N LYS A 10 3.22 0.41 -21.07
CA LYS A 10 4.57 0.93 -21.39
C LYS A 10 4.55 1.82 -22.62
N GLN A 11 5.02 3.07 -22.52
CA GLN A 11 5.26 3.93 -23.69
C GLN A 11 6.37 3.32 -24.57
N GLY A 12 6.03 2.96 -25.81
CA GLY A 12 6.94 2.30 -26.74
C GLY A 12 7.68 3.32 -27.60
N SER A 13 9.01 3.21 -27.65
CA SER A 13 9.95 4.12 -28.34
C SER A 13 9.77 4.25 -29.88
N ILE A 14 8.83 3.56 -30.53
CA ILE A 14 8.84 3.37 -32.00
C ILE A 14 7.47 3.68 -32.68
N ARG A 15 6.38 3.93 -31.95
CA ARG A 15 5.07 4.30 -32.55
C ARG A 15 4.73 5.75 -32.25
N SER A 16 3.96 6.39 -33.14
CA SER A 16 3.36 7.72 -32.86
C SER A 16 2.65 7.67 -31.51
N PHE A 17 3.09 8.53 -30.58
CA PHE A 17 2.55 8.68 -29.23
C PHE A 17 1.01 8.78 -29.23
N THR A 18 0.44 9.46 -30.23
CA THR A 18 -1.01 9.60 -30.41
C THR A 18 -1.72 8.28 -30.71
N LEU A 19 -1.13 7.42 -31.55
CA LEU A 19 -1.70 6.10 -31.85
C LEU A 19 -1.64 5.19 -30.62
N GLN A 20 -0.52 5.22 -29.90
CA GLN A 20 -0.35 4.42 -28.69
C GLN A 20 -1.37 4.80 -27.62
N ARG A 21 -1.58 6.10 -27.38
CA ARG A 21 -2.58 6.58 -26.43
C ARG A 21 -4.00 6.14 -26.82
N ARG A 22 -4.34 6.18 -28.11
CA ARG A 22 -5.64 5.68 -28.61
C ARG A 22 -5.82 4.17 -28.38
N LEU A 23 -4.80 3.38 -28.65
CA LEU A 23 -4.82 1.93 -28.42
C LEU A 23 -4.93 1.60 -26.92
N ALA A 24 -4.19 2.31 -26.07
CA ALA A 24 -4.26 2.21 -24.63
C ALA A 24 -5.67 2.52 -24.10
N SER A 25 -6.24 3.67 -24.49
CA SER A 25 -7.62 4.01 -24.13
C SER A 25 -8.64 2.98 -24.63
N SER A 26 -8.49 2.50 -25.87
CA SER A 26 -9.37 1.46 -26.42
C SER A 26 -9.26 0.14 -25.65
N PHE A 27 -8.06 -0.29 -25.26
CA PHE A 27 -7.86 -1.51 -24.47
C PHE A 27 -8.47 -1.37 -23.06
N ARG A 28 -8.26 -0.22 -22.40
CA ARG A 28 -8.89 0.13 -21.12
C ARG A 28 -10.41 0.01 -21.20
N ASP A 29 -11.01 0.60 -22.23
CA ASP A 29 -12.46 0.69 -22.36
C ASP A 29 -13.10 -0.63 -22.80
N MET A 30 -12.39 -1.47 -23.57
CA MET A 30 -12.94 -2.70 -24.16
C MET A 30 -12.64 -3.98 -23.37
N SER A 31 -11.53 -4.04 -22.62
CA SER A 31 -11.03 -5.32 -22.08
C SER A 31 -10.65 -5.25 -20.61
N LEU A 32 -10.05 -4.14 -20.16
CA LEU A 32 -9.44 -4.08 -18.83
C LEU A 32 -10.46 -4.25 -17.69
N LEU A 33 -11.68 -3.71 -17.84
CA LEU A 33 -12.76 -3.92 -16.87
C LEU A 33 -13.15 -5.41 -16.76
N SER A 34 -13.35 -6.09 -17.90
CA SER A 34 -13.70 -7.52 -17.90
C SER A 34 -12.61 -8.39 -17.29
N MET A 35 -11.34 -8.01 -17.48
CA MET A 35 -10.21 -8.69 -16.86
C MET A 35 -10.22 -8.48 -15.35
N PHE A 36 -10.50 -7.26 -14.90
CA PHE A 36 -10.63 -6.93 -13.49
C PHE A 36 -11.78 -7.71 -12.83
N GLU A 37 -12.96 -7.74 -13.43
CA GLU A 37 -14.13 -8.50 -12.95
C GLU A 37 -13.85 -10.00 -12.82
N ASN A 38 -13.07 -10.57 -13.75
CA ASN A 38 -12.64 -11.96 -13.64
C ASN A 38 -11.64 -12.16 -12.51
N CYS A 39 -10.71 -11.23 -12.30
CA CYS A 39 -9.77 -11.28 -11.17
C CYS A 39 -10.50 -11.20 -9.84
N THR A 40 -11.40 -10.23 -9.66
CA THR A 40 -12.17 -10.07 -8.41
C THR A 40 -12.96 -11.32 -8.10
N ARG A 41 -13.71 -11.85 -9.08
CA ARG A 41 -14.45 -13.11 -8.93
C ARG A 41 -13.53 -14.27 -8.53
N LEU A 42 -12.37 -14.42 -9.17
CA LEU A 42 -11.46 -15.52 -8.87
C LEU A 42 -10.88 -15.40 -7.45
N LEU A 43 -10.48 -14.21 -7.02
CA LEU A 43 -10.02 -13.94 -5.66
C LEU A 43 -11.12 -14.23 -4.63
N THR A 44 -12.37 -13.83 -4.90
CA THR A 44 -13.52 -14.16 -4.03
C THR A 44 -13.72 -15.67 -3.90
N ARG A 45 -13.53 -16.45 -4.98
CA ARG A 45 -13.63 -17.92 -4.94
C ARG A 45 -12.52 -18.56 -4.11
N PHE A 46 -11.30 -18.03 -4.16
CA PHE A 46 -10.22 -18.44 -3.25
C PHE A 46 -10.55 -18.09 -1.79
N MET A 47 -11.06 -16.89 -1.53
CA MET A 47 -11.48 -16.48 -0.18
C MET A 47 -12.58 -17.40 0.37
N ASN A 48 -13.58 -17.72 -0.45
CA ASN A 48 -14.68 -18.61 -0.09
C ASN A 48 -14.31 -20.09 -0.02
N LYS A 49 -13.04 -20.44 -0.25
CA LYS A 49 -12.54 -21.83 -0.29
C LYS A 49 -13.20 -22.71 -1.35
N GLU A 50 -13.80 -22.11 -2.37
CA GLU A 50 -14.26 -22.82 -3.57
C GLU A 50 -13.08 -23.28 -4.45
N LEU A 51 -11.96 -22.57 -4.33
CA LEU A 51 -10.67 -22.91 -4.92
C LEU A 51 -9.64 -22.98 -3.79
N SER A 52 -8.75 -23.97 -3.83
CA SER A 52 -7.66 -24.09 -2.85
C SER A 52 -6.32 -23.78 -3.51
N ILE A 53 -5.45 -23.09 -2.77
CA ILE A 53 -4.07 -22.81 -3.20
C ILE A 53 -3.29 -24.13 -3.33
N SER A 54 -3.58 -25.10 -2.47
CA SER A 54 -2.93 -26.42 -2.47
C SER A 54 -3.33 -27.34 -3.64
N SER A 55 -4.38 -26.98 -4.40
CA SER A 55 -4.83 -27.76 -5.56
C SER A 55 -3.87 -27.64 -6.75
N GLN A 56 -3.94 -28.59 -7.70
CA GLN A 56 -3.10 -28.57 -8.90
C GLN A 56 -3.30 -27.27 -9.70
N GLY A 57 -2.27 -26.43 -9.76
CA GLY A 57 -2.33 -25.13 -10.42
C GLY A 57 -3.02 -24.02 -9.61
N GLY A 58 -3.45 -24.28 -8.37
CA GLY A 58 -4.07 -23.31 -7.47
C GLY A 58 -3.14 -22.14 -7.14
N GLU A 59 -1.93 -22.45 -6.67
CA GLU A 59 -0.88 -21.45 -6.38
C GLU A 59 -0.56 -20.57 -7.60
N LEU A 60 -0.32 -21.18 -8.77
CA LEU A 60 -0.05 -20.45 -10.01
C LEU A 60 -1.22 -19.54 -10.41
N SER A 61 -2.45 -20.04 -10.28
CA SER A 61 -3.66 -19.27 -10.61
C SER A 61 -3.84 -18.07 -9.68
N MET A 62 -3.62 -18.28 -8.37
CA MET A 62 -3.69 -17.23 -7.36
C MET A 62 -2.61 -16.15 -7.59
N MET A 63 -1.36 -16.56 -7.79
CA MET A 63 -0.26 -15.64 -8.09
C MET A 63 -0.48 -14.85 -9.38
N ALA A 64 -0.93 -15.51 -10.45
CA ALA A 64 -1.24 -14.84 -11.71
C ALA A 64 -2.41 -13.86 -11.56
N CYS A 65 -3.41 -14.18 -10.73
CA CYS A 65 -4.54 -13.33 -10.44
C CYS A 65 -4.14 -12.07 -9.65
N LEU A 66 -3.31 -12.24 -8.61
CA LEU A 66 -2.77 -11.13 -7.83
C LEU A 66 -1.91 -10.21 -8.72
N GLN A 67 -0.99 -10.77 -9.51
CA GLN A 67 -0.16 -9.98 -10.42
C GLN A 67 -1.01 -9.22 -11.43
N LEU A 68 -2.02 -9.88 -12.02
CA LEU A 68 -2.89 -9.22 -12.98
C LEU A 68 -3.71 -8.10 -12.33
N THR A 69 -4.15 -8.29 -11.09
CA THR A 69 -4.85 -7.25 -10.32
C THR A 69 -3.95 -6.04 -10.09
N ILE A 70 -2.69 -6.26 -9.73
CA ILE A 70 -1.69 -5.19 -9.57
C ILE A 70 -1.49 -4.44 -10.89
N ASP A 71 -1.26 -5.16 -12.00
CA ASP A 71 -1.02 -4.56 -13.31
C ASP A 71 -2.24 -3.73 -13.78
N ILE A 72 -3.45 -4.24 -13.53
CA ILE A 72 -4.70 -3.54 -13.87
C ILE A 72 -4.85 -2.26 -13.06
N LEU A 73 -4.64 -2.31 -11.74
CA LEU A 73 -4.81 -1.14 -10.87
C LEU A 73 -3.68 -0.12 -11.04
N SER A 74 -2.51 -0.56 -11.52
CA SER A 74 -1.36 0.29 -11.85
C SER A 74 -1.38 0.81 -13.29
N TYR A 75 -2.47 0.55 -14.03
CA TYR A 75 -2.63 1.03 -15.40
C TYR A 75 -2.74 2.55 -15.44
N ASP A 76 -2.09 3.21 -16.40
CA ASP A 76 -2.22 4.66 -16.62
C ASP A 76 -3.60 4.97 -17.22
N PHE A 77 -4.58 5.18 -16.34
CA PHE A 77 -5.96 5.48 -16.73
C PHE A 77 -6.13 6.88 -17.35
N ILE A 78 -5.19 7.80 -17.11
CA ILE A 78 -5.28 9.21 -17.52
C ILE A 78 -4.53 9.45 -18.84
N GLY A 79 -3.49 8.66 -19.11
CA GLY A 79 -2.56 8.88 -20.23
C GLY A 79 -1.49 9.92 -19.91
N THR A 80 -1.25 10.17 -18.64
CA THR A 80 -0.11 10.95 -18.14
C THR A 80 0.88 9.94 -17.62
N ALA A 81 1.88 9.55 -18.42
CA ALA A 81 3.06 8.91 -17.84
C ALA A 81 3.62 9.91 -16.84
N SER A 82 3.39 9.62 -15.56
CA SER A 82 4.04 10.32 -14.48
C SER A 82 5.52 10.22 -14.72
N ASP A 83 6.20 11.35 -14.73
CA ASP A 83 7.65 11.41 -14.67
C ASP A 83 8.08 10.52 -13.48
N GLU A 84 8.81 9.42 -13.74
CA GLU A 84 9.20 8.44 -12.72
C GLU A 84 10.14 9.05 -11.65
N SER A 85 10.52 10.33 -11.80
CA SER A 85 11.39 11.10 -10.92
C SER A 85 10.71 11.64 -9.66
N ILE A 86 9.41 11.45 -9.48
CA ILE A 86 8.69 11.90 -8.28
C ILE A 86 8.15 10.66 -7.58
N ASP A 87 8.61 10.45 -6.35
CA ASP A 87 8.11 9.44 -5.39
C ASP A 87 6.67 9.77 -4.92
N ASP A 88 5.85 10.33 -5.81
CA ASP A 88 4.44 10.57 -5.57
C ASP A 88 3.76 9.22 -5.67
N LEU A 89 3.38 8.69 -4.51
CA LEU A 89 2.56 7.50 -4.31
C LEU A 89 1.14 7.75 -4.87
N GLY A 90 1.08 8.01 -6.18
CA GLY A 90 0.05 8.75 -6.88
C GLY A 90 -1.35 8.20 -6.68
N THR A 91 -2.32 9.07 -6.92
CA THR A 91 -3.73 8.67 -6.85
C THR A 91 -4.09 7.82 -8.05
N VAL A 92 -4.68 6.64 -7.80
CA VAL A 92 -5.22 5.79 -8.88
C VAL A 92 -6.57 6.36 -9.32
N GLU A 93 -6.62 6.90 -10.54
CA GLU A 93 -7.82 7.52 -11.13
C GLU A 93 -8.59 6.54 -12.03
N ILE A 94 -9.25 5.57 -11.40
CA ILE A 94 -10.05 4.56 -12.11
C ILE A 94 -11.31 5.20 -12.73
N PRO A 95 -11.72 4.81 -13.96
CA PRO A 95 -12.98 5.23 -14.57
C PRO A 95 -14.20 4.98 -13.68
N SER A 96 -15.16 5.90 -13.69
CA SER A 96 -16.38 5.81 -12.87
C SER A 96 -17.25 4.60 -13.19
N SER A 97 -17.14 4.02 -14.40
CA SER A 97 -17.84 2.79 -14.80
C SER A 97 -17.42 1.57 -13.98
N TRP A 98 -16.21 1.56 -13.40
CA TRP A 98 -15.67 0.45 -12.61
C TRP A 98 -16.13 0.47 -11.15
N LYS A 99 -16.77 1.56 -10.74
CA LYS A 99 -17.28 1.78 -9.39
C LYS A 99 -18.08 0.58 -8.89
N ARG A 100 -18.98 0.07 -9.73
CA ARG A 100 -19.82 -1.09 -9.41
C ARG A 100 -18.96 -2.30 -9.02
N THR A 101 -18.01 -2.67 -9.86
CA THR A 101 -17.11 -3.82 -9.67
C THR A 101 -16.28 -3.70 -8.38
N ILE A 102 -15.83 -2.50 -8.04
CA ILE A 102 -15.04 -2.23 -6.83
C ILE A 102 -15.90 -2.31 -5.56
N GLN A 103 -17.14 -1.81 -5.62
CA GLN A 103 -18.04 -1.79 -4.47
C GLN A 103 -18.75 -3.15 -4.24
N GLU A 104 -19.26 -3.80 -5.29
CA GLU A 104 -20.08 -5.02 -5.17
C GLU A 104 -19.28 -6.25 -4.72
N ASN A 105 -18.00 -6.34 -5.08
CA ASN A 105 -17.16 -7.50 -4.74
C ASN A 105 -16.43 -7.36 -3.39
N ASP A 106 -16.59 -6.21 -2.71
CA ASP A 106 -15.89 -5.88 -1.46
C ASP A 106 -14.40 -6.30 -1.48
N LEU A 107 -13.71 -5.93 -2.56
CA LEU A 107 -12.36 -6.45 -2.86
C LEU A 107 -11.36 -6.19 -1.73
N VAL A 108 -11.57 -5.12 -0.95
CA VAL A 108 -10.78 -4.85 0.26
C VAL A 108 -10.92 -5.97 1.28
N GLU A 109 -12.15 -6.40 1.59
CA GLU A 109 -12.39 -7.50 2.51
C GLU A 109 -11.80 -8.81 1.97
N VAL A 110 -11.95 -9.05 0.66
CA VAL A 110 -11.36 -10.22 -0.01
C VAL A 110 -9.85 -10.25 0.17
N LEU A 111 -9.16 -9.15 -0.13
CA LEU A 111 -7.70 -9.08 -0.04
C LEU A 111 -7.19 -9.21 1.40
N PHE A 112 -7.81 -8.53 2.37
CA PHE A 112 -7.40 -8.66 3.77
C PHE A 112 -7.70 -10.05 4.35
N THR A 113 -8.81 -10.68 3.94
CA THR A 113 -9.12 -12.06 4.33
C THR A 113 -8.12 -13.04 3.74
N LEU A 114 -7.78 -12.90 2.45
CA LEU A 114 -6.75 -13.71 1.81
C LEU A 114 -5.37 -13.52 2.44
N TYR A 115 -5.00 -12.29 2.80
CA TYR A 115 -3.75 -12.01 3.51
C TYR A 115 -3.68 -12.68 4.89
N ALA A 116 -4.83 -12.76 5.57
CA ALA A 116 -4.95 -13.36 6.89
C ALA A 116 -5.08 -14.89 6.87
N ASP A 117 -5.35 -15.48 5.70
CA ASP A 117 -5.61 -16.89 5.54
C ASP A 117 -4.35 -17.76 5.76
N ASN A 118 -4.55 -18.94 6.34
CA ASN A 118 -3.47 -19.87 6.66
C ASN A 118 -2.81 -20.49 5.43
N GLU A 119 -3.54 -20.71 4.33
CA GLU A 119 -2.92 -21.21 3.10
C GLU A 119 -1.99 -20.12 2.55
N THR A 120 -2.45 -18.87 2.44
CA THR A 120 -1.60 -17.76 1.99
C THR A 120 -0.41 -17.54 2.92
N ALA A 121 -0.57 -17.75 4.24
CA ALA A 121 0.50 -17.59 5.22
C ALA A 121 1.70 -18.52 4.97
N GLN A 122 1.49 -19.67 4.32
CA GLN A 122 2.55 -20.60 3.94
C GLN A 122 3.34 -20.15 2.70
N HIS A 123 2.87 -19.12 1.98
CA HIS A 123 3.50 -18.59 0.76
C HIS A 123 3.84 -17.10 0.95
N PRO A 124 5.03 -16.75 1.49
CA PRO A 124 5.41 -15.36 1.77
C PRO A 124 5.27 -14.41 0.58
N GLN A 125 5.68 -14.84 -0.62
CA GLN A 125 5.54 -14.04 -1.85
C GLN A 125 4.08 -13.73 -2.19
N MET A 126 3.16 -14.65 -1.89
CA MET A 126 1.73 -14.45 -2.12
C MET A 126 1.14 -13.44 -1.14
N ARG A 127 1.58 -13.46 0.12
CA ARG A 127 1.21 -12.43 1.11
C ARG A 127 1.69 -11.05 0.68
N SER A 128 2.95 -10.95 0.25
CA SER A 128 3.55 -9.72 -0.27
C SER A 128 2.73 -9.19 -1.45
N LYS A 129 2.43 -10.02 -2.46
CA LYS A 129 1.57 -9.61 -3.59
C LYS A 129 0.16 -9.24 -3.18
N THR A 130 -0.40 -9.89 -2.17
CA THR A 130 -1.72 -9.50 -1.64
C THR A 130 -1.67 -8.10 -1.03
N LEU A 131 -0.63 -7.78 -0.25
CA LEU A 131 -0.41 -6.43 0.28
C LEU A 131 -0.12 -5.42 -0.84
N GLU A 132 0.50 -5.83 -1.94
CA GLU A 132 0.68 -4.98 -3.12
C GLU A 132 -0.65 -4.62 -3.78
N CYS A 133 -1.57 -5.57 -3.94
CA CYS A 133 -2.96 -5.28 -4.34
C CYS A 133 -3.62 -4.30 -3.36
N VAL A 134 -3.48 -4.52 -2.04
CA VAL A 134 -4.04 -3.63 -1.01
C VAL A 134 -3.46 -2.22 -1.12
N ALA A 135 -2.16 -2.09 -1.43
CA ALA A 135 -1.52 -0.80 -1.60
C ALA A 135 -2.13 -0.04 -2.79
N GLN A 136 -2.45 -0.74 -3.89
CA GLN A 136 -3.17 -0.13 -5.01
C GLN A 136 -4.59 0.30 -4.61
N MET A 137 -5.29 -0.52 -3.82
CA MET A 137 -6.62 -0.17 -3.29
C MET A 137 -6.59 1.06 -2.37
N ALA A 138 -5.51 1.24 -1.59
CA ALA A 138 -5.32 2.40 -0.71
C ALA A 138 -5.19 3.72 -1.51
N ALA A 139 -4.66 3.65 -2.72
CA ALA A 139 -4.42 4.79 -3.59
C ALA A 139 -5.63 5.20 -4.45
N ILE A 140 -6.71 4.41 -4.46
CA ILE A 140 -7.93 4.72 -5.22
C ILE A 140 -8.55 6.03 -4.74
N LYS A 141 -8.87 6.93 -5.68
CA LYS A 141 -9.50 8.22 -5.38
C LYS A 141 -10.85 8.03 -4.68
N ARG A 142 -11.02 8.68 -3.52
CA ARG A 142 -12.27 8.63 -2.73
C ARG A 142 -13.54 9.00 -3.50
N SER A 143 -13.43 9.81 -4.55
CA SER A 143 -14.56 10.21 -5.40
C SER A 143 -15.23 9.03 -6.10
N LEU A 144 -14.53 7.89 -6.21
CA LEU A 144 -15.08 6.67 -6.77
C LEU A 144 -16.20 6.08 -5.91
N PHE A 145 -16.16 6.24 -4.58
CA PHE A 145 -17.17 5.70 -3.66
C PHE A 145 -18.38 6.64 -3.51
N VAL A 146 -19.59 6.08 -3.34
CA VAL A 146 -20.79 6.86 -2.96
C VAL A 146 -20.61 7.41 -1.54
N THR A 147 -21.14 8.60 -1.25
CA THR A 147 -20.96 9.29 0.04
C THR A 147 -21.32 8.44 1.26
N LEU A 148 -22.42 7.68 1.20
CA LEU A 148 -22.88 6.81 2.30
C LEU A 148 -21.91 5.63 2.57
N ASP A 149 -21.24 5.11 1.54
CA ASP A 149 -20.37 3.93 1.65
C ASP A 149 -18.92 4.28 1.97
N ARG A 150 -18.51 5.56 1.81
CA ARG A 150 -17.14 6.02 2.04
C ARG A 150 -16.66 5.72 3.44
N LYS A 151 -17.44 6.13 4.45
CA LYS A 151 -17.09 5.92 5.86
C LYS A 151 -16.89 4.43 6.14
N THR A 152 -17.84 3.60 5.71
CA THR A 152 -17.78 2.14 5.91
C THR A 152 -16.55 1.51 5.27
N TYR A 153 -16.25 1.86 4.01
CA TYR A 153 -15.08 1.37 3.29
C TYR A 153 -13.77 1.75 4.00
N PHE A 154 -13.59 3.02 4.32
CA PHE A 154 -12.35 3.51 4.92
C PHE A 154 -12.18 3.06 6.37
N SER A 155 -13.26 3.02 7.17
CA SER A 155 -13.22 2.45 8.52
C SER A 155 -12.83 0.98 8.50
N LYS A 156 -13.38 0.19 7.56
CA LYS A 156 -13.00 -1.21 7.37
C LYS A 156 -11.52 -1.34 6.99
N PHE A 157 -11.06 -0.55 6.03
CA PHE A 157 -9.65 -0.54 5.60
C PHE A 157 -8.70 -0.25 6.77
N ILE A 158 -8.96 0.82 7.53
CA ILE A 158 -8.15 1.19 8.70
C ILE A 158 -8.20 0.12 9.78
N THR A 159 -9.37 -0.48 10.02
CA THR A 159 -9.52 -1.56 11.01
C THR A 159 -8.62 -2.74 10.68
N HIS A 160 -8.54 -3.15 9.40
CA HIS A 160 -7.63 -4.21 8.98
C HIS A 160 -6.15 -3.80 9.10
N CYS A 161 -5.77 -2.58 8.73
CA CYS A 161 -4.41 -2.08 8.93
C CYS A 161 -3.99 -2.08 10.41
N ILE A 162 -4.87 -1.60 11.30
CA ILE A 162 -4.64 -1.62 12.75
C ILE A 162 -4.46 -3.06 13.23
N LYS A 163 -5.35 -3.98 12.81
CA LYS A 163 -5.25 -5.39 13.17
C LYS A 163 -3.89 -5.99 12.77
N ILE A 164 -3.41 -5.73 11.56
CA ILE A 164 -2.10 -6.23 11.10
C ILE A 164 -0.97 -5.73 12.00
N MET A 165 -1.01 -4.46 12.42
CA MET A 165 -0.01 -3.88 13.33
C MET A 165 -0.13 -4.47 14.75
N ASP A 166 -1.34 -4.54 15.30
CA ASP A 166 -1.61 -5.00 16.67
C ASP A 166 -1.12 -6.44 16.90
N ILE A 167 -1.38 -7.35 15.95
CA ILE A 167 -0.95 -8.76 16.06
C ILE A 167 0.36 -9.06 15.31
N LYS A 168 0.99 -8.03 14.72
CA LYS A 168 2.18 -8.15 13.84
C LYS A 168 2.02 -9.21 12.75
N GLN A 169 0.84 -9.29 12.14
CA GLN A 169 0.46 -10.39 11.26
C GLN A 169 1.38 -10.45 10.04
N GLY A 170 2.22 -11.46 9.89
CA GLY A 170 3.07 -11.61 8.71
C GLY A 170 4.19 -10.56 8.58
N LEU A 171 4.37 -9.73 9.60
CA LEU A 171 5.36 -8.64 9.64
C LEU A 171 6.75 -9.12 10.06
N GLU A 172 6.90 -10.40 10.41
CA GLU A 172 8.19 -11.06 10.64
C GLU A 172 8.99 -11.31 9.35
N VAL A 173 8.33 -11.26 8.19
CA VAL A 173 8.96 -11.39 6.88
C VAL A 173 9.25 -10.01 6.30
N GLU A 174 10.49 -9.75 5.93
CA GLU A 174 10.97 -8.43 5.48
C GLU A 174 10.18 -7.89 4.28
N GLU A 175 9.93 -8.73 3.28
CA GLU A 175 9.17 -8.34 2.07
C GLU A 175 7.74 -7.92 2.41
N ASN A 176 7.07 -8.68 3.28
CA ASN A 176 5.71 -8.34 3.73
C ASN A 176 5.70 -7.06 4.55
N TYR A 177 6.68 -6.88 5.43
CA TYR A 177 6.84 -5.69 6.24
C TYR A 177 7.00 -4.45 5.37
N HIS A 178 7.92 -4.51 4.40
CA HIS A 178 8.15 -3.44 3.44
C HIS A 178 6.88 -3.12 2.66
N GLN A 179 6.20 -4.15 2.15
CA GLN A 179 4.98 -3.95 1.38
C GLN A 179 3.84 -3.37 2.22
N PHE A 180 3.73 -3.75 3.50
CA PHE A 180 2.76 -3.16 4.42
C PHE A 180 3.07 -1.69 4.72
N CYS A 181 4.35 -1.32 4.88
CA CYS A 181 4.75 0.08 5.02
C CYS A 181 4.33 0.91 3.79
N ARG A 182 4.45 0.35 2.58
CA ARG A 182 3.95 0.96 1.33
C ARG A 182 2.42 1.09 1.32
N VAL A 183 1.68 0.14 1.87
CA VAL A 183 0.21 0.27 2.05
C VAL A 183 -0.10 1.51 2.88
N LEU A 184 0.51 1.63 4.06
CA LEU A 184 0.28 2.77 4.96
C LEU A 184 0.66 4.10 4.29
N ALA A 185 1.80 4.13 3.59
CA ALA A 185 2.28 5.34 2.92
C ALA A 185 1.34 5.81 1.79
N ARG A 186 0.59 4.90 1.16
CA ARG A 186 -0.42 5.21 0.14
C ARG A 186 -1.74 5.75 0.69
N ILE A 187 -1.99 5.59 1.99
CA ILE A 187 -3.21 6.10 2.61
C ILE A 187 -3.18 7.64 2.67
N LYS A 188 -4.25 8.27 2.19
CA LYS A 188 -4.45 9.73 2.29
C LYS A 188 -4.92 10.12 3.69
N MET A 189 -4.00 10.21 4.63
CA MET A 189 -4.29 10.41 6.06
C MET A 189 -5.21 11.59 6.37
N VAL A 190 -5.04 12.73 5.70
CA VAL A 190 -5.91 13.92 5.88
C VAL A 190 -7.34 13.66 5.41
N GLU A 191 -7.52 12.98 4.28
CA GLU A 191 -8.88 12.64 3.82
C GLU A 191 -9.51 11.60 4.75
N MET A 192 -8.71 10.67 5.25
CA MET A 192 -9.14 9.62 6.17
C MET A 192 -9.60 10.17 7.51
N SER A 193 -8.84 11.07 8.14
CA SER A 193 -9.17 11.61 9.46
C SER A 193 -10.51 12.35 9.48
N ASN A 194 -10.93 12.90 8.34
CA ASN A 194 -12.22 13.57 8.18
C ASN A 194 -13.40 12.60 7.92
N LEU A 195 -13.13 11.34 7.60
CA LEU A 195 -14.14 10.35 7.22
C LEU A 195 -14.40 9.30 8.30
N VAL A 196 -13.36 8.87 9.00
CA VAL A 196 -13.46 7.83 10.03
C VAL A 196 -13.78 8.42 11.40
N GLU A 197 -14.16 7.56 12.34
CA GLU A 197 -14.38 7.98 13.73
C GLU A 197 -13.06 8.35 14.39
N GLU A 198 -13.10 9.38 15.25
CA GLU A 198 -11.90 9.91 15.91
C GLU A 198 -11.17 8.84 16.73
N ASP A 199 -11.91 7.99 17.44
CA ASP A 199 -11.35 6.89 18.22
C ASP A 199 -10.60 5.88 17.33
N LEU A 200 -11.15 5.57 16.15
CA LEU A 200 -10.51 4.68 15.19
C LEU A 200 -9.25 5.31 14.60
N PHE A 201 -9.29 6.60 14.29
CA PHE A 201 -8.11 7.34 13.81
C PHE A 201 -7.04 7.45 14.90
N ALA A 202 -7.42 7.67 16.16
CA ALA A 202 -6.48 7.69 17.28
C ALA A 202 -5.77 6.35 17.46
N ARG A 203 -6.50 5.24 17.34
CA ARG A 203 -5.91 3.89 17.34
C ARG A 203 -4.94 3.68 16.18
N LEU A 204 -5.25 4.21 14.99
CA LEU A 204 -4.33 4.18 13.86
C LEU A 204 -3.04 4.94 14.17
N VAL A 205 -3.14 6.16 14.71
CA VAL A 205 -1.98 6.99 15.07
C VAL A 205 -1.09 6.25 16.09
N THR A 206 -1.69 5.70 17.15
CA THR A 206 -0.97 4.91 18.17
C THR A 206 -0.25 3.72 17.54
N ALA A 207 -0.97 2.92 16.75
CA ALA A 207 -0.40 1.72 16.12
C ALA A 207 0.75 2.05 15.14
N VAL A 208 0.62 3.13 14.36
CA VAL A 208 1.72 3.62 13.50
C VAL A 208 2.90 4.11 14.33
N GLY A 209 2.65 4.83 15.42
CA GLY A 209 3.70 5.32 16.32
C GLY A 209 4.49 4.18 16.97
N ASP A 210 3.79 3.14 17.44
CA ASP A 210 4.41 1.94 18.00
C ASP A 210 5.19 1.15 16.95
N LEU A 211 4.63 0.99 15.75
CA LEU A 211 5.30 0.32 14.63
C LEU A 211 6.58 1.06 14.26
N LEU A 212 6.51 2.38 14.06
CA LEU A 212 7.65 3.22 13.69
C LEU A 212 8.75 3.21 14.76
N GLY A 213 8.38 3.32 16.05
CA GLY A 213 9.34 3.17 17.14
C GLY A 213 10.08 1.83 17.10
N ALA A 214 9.36 0.74 16.80
CA ALA A 214 9.99 -0.57 16.62
C ALA A 214 10.89 -0.65 15.37
N SER A 215 10.51 -0.05 14.24
CA SER A 215 11.32 -0.02 13.01
C SER A 215 12.63 0.71 13.21
N VAL A 216 12.57 1.85 13.89
CA VAL A 216 13.71 2.71 14.15
C VAL A 216 14.71 2.01 15.07
N GLY A 217 14.24 1.27 16.07
CA GLY A 217 15.09 0.42 16.91
C GLY A 217 15.69 -0.77 16.15
N ALA A 218 14.96 -1.33 15.19
CA ALA A 218 15.40 -2.45 14.34
C ALA A 218 16.03 -1.98 13.01
N TRP A 219 16.86 -0.94 13.06
CA TRP A 219 17.38 -0.24 11.88
C TRP A 219 18.16 -1.14 10.89
N GLN A 220 18.78 -2.22 11.37
CA GLN A 220 19.51 -3.20 10.54
C GLN A 220 18.60 -3.99 9.61
N TRP A 221 17.33 -4.14 9.96
CA TRP A 221 16.35 -4.96 9.24
C TRP A 221 15.30 -4.11 8.53
N ALA A 222 14.96 -2.93 9.08
CA ALA A 222 13.88 -2.09 8.57
C ALA A 222 14.36 -0.88 7.72
N GLY A 223 15.66 -0.76 7.41
CA GLY A 223 16.28 0.45 6.84
C GLY A 223 15.45 1.16 5.76
N HIS A 224 15.16 0.50 4.64
CA HIS A 224 14.38 1.06 3.53
C HIS A 224 12.88 1.23 3.82
N SER A 225 12.35 0.50 4.81
CA SER A 225 10.93 0.53 5.19
C SER A 225 10.63 1.65 6.19
N THR A 226 11.62 2.07 6.97
CA THR A 226 11.51 3.16 7.96
C THR A 226 11.19 4.49 7.28
N ASP A 227 11.72 4.76 6.08
CA ASP A 227 11.45 6.00 5.34
C ASP A 227 9.98 6.14 4.93
N TYR A 228 9.33 5.02 4.56
CA TYR A 228 7.89 5.00 4.33
C TYR A 228 7.11 5.34 5.60
N LEU A 229 7.50 4.79 6.76
CA LEU A 229 6.81 5.04 8.02
C LEU A 229 7.02 6.47 8.54
N LEU A 230 8.21 7.04 8.34
CA LEU A 230 8.46 8.47 8.59
C LEU A 230 7.60 9.35 7.69
N THR A 231 7.44 8.97 6.41
CA THR A 231 6.53 9.64 5.48
C THR A 231 5.07 9.53 5.94
N VAL A 232 4.65 8.37 6.43
CA VAL A 232 3.33 8.17 7.03
C VAL A 232 3.13 9.09 8.23
N TRP A 233 4.10 9.13 9.15
CA TRP A 233 4.05 9.99 10.33
C TRP A 233 3.91 11.47 9.95
N ALA A 234 4.71 11.93 8.98
CA ALA A 234 4.61 13.28 8.45
C ALA A 234 3.22 13.58 7.83
N LYS A 235 2.60 12.60 7.15
CA LYS A 235 1.23 12.73 6.60
C LYS A 235 0.14 12.78 7.68
N LEU A 236 0.38 12.23 8.87
CA LEU A 236 -0.58 12.28 9.98
C LEU A 236 -0.61 13.66 10.67
N VAL A 237 0.50 14.40 10.69
CA VAL A 237 0.57 15.74 11.30
C VAL A 237 -0.48 16.71 10.73
N PRO A 238 -0.62 16.92 9.41
CA PRO A 238 -1.67 17.78 8.84
C PRO A 238 -3.08 17.17 8.96
N ALA A 239 -3.20 15.90 9.34
CA ALA A 239 -4.49 15.24 9.55
C ALA A 239 -5.08 15.48 10.95
N LEU A 240 -4.31 16.12 11.84
CA LEU A 240 -4.74 16.47 13.19
C LEU A 240 -5.85 17.53 13.18
N PRO A 241 -6.87 17.39 14.06
CA PRO A 241 -7.86 18.44 14.22
C PRO A 241 -7.22 19.72 14.75
N THR A 242 -7.73 20.86 14.31
CA THR A 242 -7.31 22.16 14.85
C THR A 242 -7.57 22.21 16.36
N ARG A 243 -6.66 22.83 17.13
CA ARG A 243 -6.72 22.98 18.61
C ARG A 243 -7.99 23.62 19.20
N THR A 244 -8.95 23.98 18.35
CA THR A 244 -10.25 24.56 18.71
C THR A 244 -11.26 23.53 19.22
N LYS A 245 -11.05 22.23 18.96
CA LYS A 245 -11.88 21.15 19.50
C LYS A 245 -11.08 20.29 20.48
N PRO A 246 -11.66 19.89 21.63
CA PRO A 246 -11.01 18.93 22.52
C PRO A 246 -10.88 17.60 21.79
N SER A 247 -9.64 17.17 21.59
CA SER A 247 -9.27 15.93 20.89
C SER A 247 -8.08 15.30 21.62
N PRO A 248 -8.05 13.96 21.77
CA PRO A 248 -6.88 13.28 22.31
C PRO A 248 -5.72 13.20 21.31
N LEU A 249 -5.98 13.44 20.01
CA LEU A 249 -5.00 13.24 18.94
C LEU A 249 -3.73 14.11 19.08
N PRO A 250 -3.80 15.43 19.35
CA PRO A 250 -2.59 16.24 19.53
C PRO A 250 -1.69 15.74 20.66
N ALA A 251 -2.27 15.26 21.76
CA ALA A 251 -1.52 14.74 22.90
C ALA A 251 -0.74 13.45 22.54
N LEU A 252 -1.25 12.62 21.62
CA LEU A 252 -0.50 11.48 21.11
C LEU A 252 0.77 11.94 20.39
N PHE A 253 0.71 13.00 19.59
CA PHE A 253 1.88 13.53 18.89
C PHE A 253 2.90 14.16 19.83
N ASP A 254 2.43 14.83 20.90
CA ASP A 254 3.30 15.37 21.94
C ASP A 254 4.09 14.27 22.68
N VAL A 255 3.57 13.04 22.72
CA VAL A 255 4.24 11.87 23.29
C VAL A 255 5.13 11.15 22.28
N TYR A 256 4.58 10.79 21.12
CA TYR A 256 5.25 9.95 20.14
C TYR A 256 6.35 10.69 19.35
N SER A 257 6.12 11.93 18.93
CA SER A 257 7.08 12.66 18.08
C SER A 257 8.45 12.85 18.75
N PRO A 258 8.57 13.33 20.00
CA PRO A 258 9.88 13.46 20.63
C PRO A 258 10.54 12.10 20.89
N ARG A 259 9.75 11.07 21.23
CA ARG A 259 10.25 9.71 21.43
C ARG A 259 10.84 9.13 20.13
N ILE A 260 10.08 9.17 19.04
CA ILE A 260 10.53 8.70 17.72
C ILE A 260 11.78 9.45 17.27
N ALA A 261 11.83 10.77 17.46
CA ALA A 261 13.00 11.56 17.12
C ALA A 261 14.24 11.12 17.93
N ASN A 262 14.09 10.93 19.24
CA ASN A 262 15.17 10.45 20.10
C ASN A 262 15.65 9.05 19.69
N ASP A 263 14.72 8.11 19.52
CA ASP A 263 15.01 6.74 19.09
C ASP A 263 15.73 6.74 17.72
N TYR A 264 15.35 7.64 16.81
CA TYR A 264 15.98 7.78 15.50
C TYR A 264 17.40 8.34 15.58
N TYR A 265 17.62 9.41 16.35
CA TYR A 265 18.97 9.93 16.52
C TYR A 265 19.89 8.91 17.19
N SER A 266 19.39 8.21 18.20
CA SER A 266 20.13 7.16 18.89
C SER A 266 20.50 6.02 17.94
N SER A 267 19.55 5.52 17.13
CA SER A 267 19.83 4.43 16.19
C SER A 267 20.83 4.82 15.10
N ARG A 268 20.82 6.09 14.64
CA ARG A 268 21.82 6.59 13.69
C ARG A 268 23.21 6.72 14.32
N ILE A 269 23.31 7.10 15.59
CA ILE A 269 24.58 7.13 16.33
C ILE A 269 25.12 5.71 16.51
N ASP A 270 24.29 4.75 16.91
CA ASP A 270 24.68 3.34 17.06
C ASP A 270 25.13 2.72 15.73
N ALA A 271 24.48 3.10 14.62
CA ALA A 271 24.89 2.68 13.29
C ALA A 271 26.31 3.14 12.95
N VAL A 272 26.68 4.38 13.29
CA VAL A 272 28.06 4.89 13.09
C VAL A 272 29.08 4.05 13.84
N GLU A 273 28.80 3.69 15.10
CA GLU A 273 29.71 2.83 15.86
C GLU A 273 29.88 1.44 15.20
N THR A 274 28.79 0.90 14.64
CA THR A 274 28.80 -0.38 13.92
C THR A 274 29.61 -0.30 12.61
N ILE A 275 29.48 0.81 11.87
CA ILE A 275 30.26 1.10 10.64
C ILE A 275 31.75 1.22 10.98
N LEU A 276 32.11 1.96 12.03
CA LEU A 276 33.50 2.12 12.45
C LEU A 276 34.16 0.80 12.88
N ARG A 277 33.36 -0.16 13.35
CA ARG A 277 33.80 -1.54 13.65
C ARG A 277 33.91 -2.43 12.41
N GLY A 278 33.60 -1.91 11.22
CA GLY A 278 33.63 -2.65 9.95
C GLY A 278 32.54 -3.72 9.82
N GLN A 279 31.47 -3.62 10.61
CA GLN A 279 30.38 -4.60 10.66
C GLN A 279 29.18 -4.21 9.78
N LEU A 280 29.20 -2.99 9.24
CA LEU A 280 28.20 -2.46 8.32
C LEU A 280 28.91 -1.63 7.25
N ASP A 281 28.43 -1.70 6.01
CA ASP A 281 28.87 -0.80 4.96
C ASP A 281 28.49 0.65 5.31
N ASP A 282 29.42 1.56 5.09
CA ASP A 282 29.17 2.98 5.31
C ASP A 282 28.21 3.49 4.22
N PRO A 283 27.01 3.97 4.57
CA PRO A 283 26.07 4.53 3.58
C PRO A 283 26.63 5.78 2.87
N LEU A 284 27.68 6.41 3.39
CA LEU A 284 28.38 7.51 2.73
C LEU A 284 29.39 7.03 1.66
N ASN A 285 29.77 5.75 1.68
CA ASN A 285 30.63 5.14 0.67
C ASN A 285 29.85 4.68 -0.56
N ASP A 286 28.52 4.58 -0.48
CA ASP A 286 27.63 4.35 -1.62
C ASP A 286 27.53 5.61 -2.51
N GLN A 287 28.63 5.92 -3.23
CA GLN A 287 28.62 6.86 -4.34
C GLN A 287 27.94 6.25 -5.59
N ARG A 288 26.66 5.88 -5.47
CA ARG A 288 25.79 5.63 -6.62
C ARG A 288 24.52 6.48 -6.53
N GLY A 289 24.69 7.78 -6.80
CA GLY A 289 23.69 8.73 -7.31
C GLY A 289 22.70 9.27 -6.26
N VAL A 290 22.29 10.53 -6.24
CA VAL A 290 22.38 11.66 -7.18
C VAL A 290 22.19 12.92 -6.32
N TRP A 291 23.22 13.74 -6.17
CA TRP A 291 23.07 15.19 -5.95
C TRP A 291 23.44 15.86 -7.27
N MET A 292 22.52 15.86 -8.23
CA MET A 292 22.51 16.75 -9.40
C MET A 292 21.14 16.71 -10.06
#